data_AF-A0A424PPW2-F1
#
_entry.id   AF-A0A424PPW2-F1
#
_cell.length_a   1.000
_cell.length_b   1.000
_cell.length_c   1.000
_cell.angle_alpha   90.00
_cell.angle_beta   90.00
_cell.angle_gamma   90.00
#
_symmetry.space_group_name_H-M   'P 1'
#
loop_
_entity.id
_entity.type
_entity.pdbx_description
1 polymer ?
#
loop_
_entity_poly.entity_id
_entity_poly.type
_entity_poly.pdbx_seq_one_letter_code
_entity_poly.pdbx_strand_id
1 'polypeptide(L)'
;MTNLELRHENLFSFSYLINVILVFFIFFSSCKRENSNEENIQSIPIDLTFERFDLKFYNQTPDVIPELKKKYPFLFPKQFSDSVWIKRQNDSLQLLLQDAVIKVYKDIKSLRYGKIMIMTVQDHDGFHIKGLLINMFHYLWPELLNFDFISYMTTPIVKVTLKKTVKPFYTLTDYETWKKKTSNSNKYTIKYYKGLGTSTAVEAKQYFRELKVNDYSVTDKTDDAVNLAFNKKLADNRKDWLKKYDREIILDYNIKKTNIDDFVNKELIHFSNSDTSRSIGSSIDGLKTSQRKILFSCFKRKLYSEIRVAQLSGYVSEHAAYHHGEASLQGAIIGMAQDFVGSNNINLLKPNGQFGTRIMGGNDSASPRYIHTEINPITDLIYRKEDFPLLKYLDDDGLPVEPEYYVPIIPMVLVNGMVGIGTGWSTNIPQYNPVEIIKNIKRKSTSGTYKEMKPFYKGFKGNIIKVTDKNYLTKGVYELNDTNLVITELPIGEWTDKYIRFLEDNVLSEKSDMIVDFDNYSTEKDINIKITLSDDFIYEDKLFTVKDGYTQFEKKLKLVSSISLNN
;
A
#
# COMPACT_ATOMS: atom_id res chain seq x y z
N MET A 1 -40.55 -34.94 61.91
CA MET A 1 -41.12 -33.73 61.26
C MET A 1 -39.96 -32.89 60.72
N THR A 2 -39.27 -33.09 59.59
CA THR A 2 -39.44 -33.89 58.37
C THR A 2 -40.76 -33.70 57.65
N ASN A 3 -40.98 -32.48 57.14
CA ASN A 3 -41.67 -32.25 55.85
C ASN A 3 -41.61 -30.79 55.33
N LEU A 4 -40.58 -30.00 55.68
CA LEU A 4 -40.42 -28.63 55.14
C LEU A 4 -39.06 -28.31 54.48
N GLU A 5 -38.01 -29.10 54.65
CA GLU A 5 -36.68 -28.77 54.07
C GLU A 5 -36.41 -29.39 52.69
N LEU A 6 -37.17 -30.39 52.25
CA LEU A 6 -37.02 -31.02 50.92
C LEU A 6 -37.73 -30.29 49.77
N ARG A 7 -38.44 -29.19 50.04
CA ARG A 7 -39.11 -28.38 49.00
C ARG A 7 -38.31 -27.14 48.55
N HIS A 8 -37.30 -26.70 49.31
CA HIS A 8 -36.55 -25.49 48.96
C HIS A 8 -35.36 -25.71 48.02
N GLU A 9 -34.72 -26.89 48.04
CA GLU A 9 -33.60 -27.20 47.13
C GLU A 9 -34.06 -27.52 45.69
N ASN A 10 -35.26 -28.11 45.52
CA ASN A 10 -35.80 -28.41 44.19
C ASN A 10 -36.36 -27.19 43.45
N LEU A 11 -36.77 -26.13 44.16
CA LEU A 11 -37.24 -24.89 43.55
C LEU A 11 -36.07 -24.01 43.03
N PHE A 12 -34.94 -24.00 43.72
CA PHE A 12 -33.73 -23.30 43.26
C PHE A 12 -33.05 -24.01 42.08
N SER A 13 -33.02 -25.35 42.08
CA SER A 13 -32.51 -26.15 40.96
C SER A 13 -33.36 -25.98 39.69
N PHE A 14 -34.69 -25.98 39.80
CA PHE A 14 -35.58 -25.85 38.65
C PHE A 14 -35.58 -24.43 38.05
N SER A 15 -35.51 -23.39 38.87
CA SER A 15 -35.39 -22.00 38.40
C SER A 15 -34.03 -21.72 37.75
N TYR A 16 -32.94 -22.30 38.27
CA TYR A 16 -31.62 -22.18 37.67
C TYR A 16 -31.51 -22.98 36.37
N LEU A 17 -32.12 -24.16 36.29
CA LEU A 17 -32.19 -24.96 35.05
C LEU A 17 -33.04 -24.25 33.97
N ILE A 18 -34.16 -23.63 34.35
CA ILE A 18 -34.97 -22.82 33.43
C ILE A 18 -34.21 -21.57 32.95
N ASN A 19 -33.48 -20.88 33.84
CA ASN A 19 -32.69 -19.72 33.45
C ASN A 19 -31.45 -20.09 32.61
N VAL A 20 -30.81 -21.24 32.87
CA VAL A 20 -29.71 -21.75 32.03
C VAL A 20 -30.22 -22.22 30.67
N ILE A 21 -31.41 -22.85 30.60
CA ILE A 21 -32.07 -23.22 29.34
C ILE A 21 -32.54 -21.97 28.58
N LEU A 22 -33.05 -20.93 29.26
CA LEU A 22 -33.40 -19.65 28.62
C LEU A 22 -32.17 -18.89 28.11
N VAL A 23 -31.05 -18.89 28.86
CA VAL A 23 -29.80 -18.26 28.42
C VAL A 23 -29.16 -19.04 27.27
N PHE A 24 -29.24 -20.38 27.26
CA PHE A 24 -28.85 -21.19 26.09
C PHE A 24 -29.77 -20.95 24.89
N PHE A 25 -31.09 -20.79 25.10
CA PHE A 25 -32.03 -20.44 24.03
C PHE A 25 -31.78 -19.03 23.49
N ILE A 26 -31.36 -18.07 24.32
CA ILE A 26 -30.99 -16.72 23.89
C ILE A 26 -29.64 -16.73 23.14
N PHE A 27 -28.69 -17.61 23.50
CA PHE A 27 -27.44 -17.79 22.75
C PHE A 27 -27.62 -18.53 21.41
N PHE A 28 -28.56 -19.46 21.31
CA PHE A 28 -28.92 -20.13 20.04
C PHE A 28 -29.98 -19.39 19.22
N SER A 29 -30.70 -18.42 19.82
CA SER A 29 -31.62 -17.50 19.13
C SER A 29 -31.01 -16.13 18.84
N SER A 30 -29.69 -15.97 19.02
CA SER A 30 -28.94 -14.96 18.28
C SER A 30 -28.78 -15.42 16.82
N CYS A 31 -29.92 -15.68 16.18
CA CYS A 31 -30.04 -15.68 14.73
C CYS A 31 -29.46 -14.36 14.24
N LYS A 32 -28.42 -14.49 13.43
CA LYS A 32 -28.27 -13.77 12.16
C LYS A 32 -29.27 -12.61 12.06
N ARG A 33 -28.81 -11.39 12.32
CA ARG A 33 -29.40 -10.24 11.60
C ARG A 33 -28.92 -10.33 10.15
N GLU A 34 -29.32 -11.39 9.45
CA GLU A 34 -29.53 -11.30 8.01
C GLU A 34 -30.67 -10.30 7.90
N ASN A 35 -30.36 -9.14 7.34
CA ASN A 35 -31.33 -8.08 7.14
C ASN A 35 -32.49 -8.75 6.38
N SER A 36 -33.74 -8.66 6.84
CA SER A 36 -34.85 -9.24 6.06
C SER A 36 -34.92 -8.66 4.64
N ASN A 37 -34.34 -7.47 4.46
CA ASN A 37 -34.07 -6.88 3.16
C ASN A 37 -32.97 -7.63 2.36
N GLU A 38 -31.91 -8.18 2.97
CA GLU A 38 -30.86 -8.94 2.28
C GLU A 38 -31.33 -10.30 1.75
N GLU A 39 -32.08 -11.08 2.53
CA GLU A 39 -32.67 -12.33 2.01
C GLU A 39 -33.68 -12.04 0.90
N ASN A 40 -34.51 -10.99 1.08
CA ASN A 40 -35.42 -10.55 0.02
C ASN A 40 -34.66 -10.05 -1.22
N ILE A 41 -33.56 -9.31 -1.08
CA ILE A 41 -32.73 -8.83 -2.20
C ILE A 41 -31.99 -9.98 -2.90
N GLN A 42 -31.47 -10.96 -2.15
CA GLN A 42 -30.82 -12.16 -2.71
C GLN A 42 -31.82 -13.10 -3.40
N SER A 43 -33.09 -13.09 -2.96
CA SER A 43 -34.16 -13.87 -3.58
C SER A 43 -34.73 -13.24 -4.85
N ILE A 44 -34.40 -11.99 -5.17
CA ILE A 44 -34.74 -11.38 -6.45
C ILE A 44 -33.79 -11.99 -7.49
N PRO A 45 -34.29 -12.77 -8.47
CA PRO A 45 -33.45 -13.23 -9.57
C PRO A 45 -33.02 -12.01 -10.38
N ILE A 46 -31.78 -11.54 -10.13
CA ILE A 46 -31.17 -10.51 -10.95
C ILE A 46 -30.67 -11.20 -12.20
N ASP A 47 -31.40 -11.02 -13.29
CA ASP A 47 -30.96 -11.48 -14.60
C ASP A 47 -29.85 -10.53 -15.10
N LEU A 48 -28.61 -10.83 -14.71
CA LEU A 48 -27.44 -10.06 -15.09
C LEU A 48 -27.02 -10.45 -16.51
N THR A 49 -27.35 -9.58 -17.46
CA THR A 49 -26.86 -9.70 -18.84
C THR A 49 -25.52 -8.98 -18.96
N PHE A 50 -24.46 -9.74 -19.26
CA PHE A 50 -23.14 -9.19 -19.52
C PHE A 50 -23.01 -8.86 -21.01
N GLU A 51 -22.96 -7.57 -21.34
CA GLU A 51 -22.76 -7.11 -22.72
C GLU A 51 -21.29 -6.69 -22.95
N ARG A 52 -20.61 -7.33 -23.91
CA ARG A 52 -19.27 -6.94 -24.37
C ARG A 52 -19.36 -5.78 -25.36
N PHE A 53 -19.33 -4.55 -24.84
CA PHE A 53 -19.40 -3.34 -25.66
C PHE A 53 -18.28 -3.28 -26.70
N ASP A 54 -17.07 -3.72 -26.35
CA ASP A 54 -15.92 -3.78 -27.26
C ASP A 54 -16.22 -4.63 -28.50
N LEU A 55 -16.87 -5.80 -28.35
CA LEU A 55 -17.29 -6.61 -29.50
C LEU A 55 -18.35 -5.90 -30.35
N LYS A 56 -19.31 -5.23 -29.70
CA LYS A 56 -20.36 -4.47 -30.40
C LYS A 56 -19.81 -3.23 -31.11
N PHE A 57 -18.75 -2.65 -30.57
CA PHE A 57 -18.12 -1.46 -31.12
C PHE A 57 -17.21 -1.81 -32.29
N TYR A 58 -16.35 -2.82 -32.19
CA TYR A 58 -15.35 -3.07 -33.24
C TYR A 58 -15.77 -4.10 -34.30
N ASN A 59 -16.71 -5.01 -34.02
CA ASN A 59 -17.15 -6.01 -35.01
C ASN A 59 -18.27 -5.51 -35.93
N GLN A 60 -18.51 -4.19 -35.97
CA GLN A 60 -19.63 -3.55 -36.66
C GLN A 60 -19.15 -2.40 -37.54
N THR A 61 -19.97 -2.00 -38.51
CA THR A 61 -19.66 -0.83 -39.34
C THR A 61 -19.83 0.48 -38.55
N PRO A 62 -19.14 1.56 -38.94
CA PRO A 62 -19.33 2.90 -38.38
C PRO A 62 -20.77 3.39 -38.25
N ASP A 63 -21.68 2.88 -39.09
CA ASP A 63 -23.10 3.24 -39.10
C ASP A 63 -23.83 2.86 -37.79
N VAL A 64 -23.23 1.98 -36.98
CA VAL A 64 -23.77 1.54 -35.69
C VAL A 64 -23.43 2.51 -34.54
N ILE A 65 -22.52 3.46 -34.74
CA ILE A 65 -22.09 4.43 -33.72
C ILE A 65 -23.26 5.27 -33.17
N PRO A 66 -24.18 5.84 -33.98
CA PRO A 66 -25.32 6.59 -33.47
C PRO A 66 -26.25 5.75 -32.57
N GLU A 67 -26.45 4.48 -32.90
CA GLU A 67 -27.25 3.56 -32.09
C GLU A 67 -26.54 3.21 -30.78
N LEU A 68 -25.24 2.91 -30.84
CA LEU A 68 -24.42 2.63 -29.64
C LEU A 68 -24.33 3.85 -28.72
N LYS A 69 -24.28 5.07 -29.26
CA LYS A 69 -24.35 6.31 -28.47
C LYS A 69 -25.66 6.44 -27.72
N LYS A 70 -26.78 6.05 -28.36
CA LYS A 70 -28.09 6.06 -27.72
C LYS A 70 -28.19 5.00 -26.61
N LYS A 71 -27.62 3.81 -26.83
CA LYS A 71 -27.68 2.69 -25.87
C LYS A 71 -26.64 2.80 -24.74
N TYR A 72 -25.45 3.34 -25.02
CA TYR A 72 -24.32 3.44 -24.09
C TYR A 72 -23.74 4.88 -24.04
N PRO A 73 -24.55 5.91 -23.72
CA PRO A 73 -24.10 7.31 -23.79
C PRO A 73 -22.90 7.61 -22.90
N PHE A 74 -22.71 6.84 -21.83
CA PHE A 74 -21.57 6.96 -20.90
C PHE A 74 -20.23 6.53 -21.50
N LEU A 75 -20.22 5.72 -22.57
CA LEU A 75 -19.00 5.28 -23.28
C LEU A 75 -18.61 6.22 -24.42
N PHE A 76 -19.46 7.20 -24.75
CA PHE A 76 -19.22 8.19 -25.80
C PHE A 76 -19.31 9.62 -25.25
N PRO A 77 -18.24 10.14 -24.62
CA PRO A 77 -18.22 11.51 -24.13
C PRO A 77 -18.58 12.52 -25.24
N LYS A 78 -19.54 13.41 -24.96
CA LYS A 78 -20.09 14.39 -25.91
C LYS A 78 -19.05 15.34 -26.51
N GLN A 79 -17.92 15.51 -25.85
CA GLN A 79 -16.80 16.34 -26.30
C GLN A 79 -16.06 15.77 -27.52
N PHE A 80 -16.24 14.49 -27.85
CA PHE A 80 -15.59 13.85 -28.99
C PHE A 80 -16.58 13.61 -30.13
N SER A 81 -16.25 14.14 -31.31
CA SER A 81 -17.02 13.93 -32.54
C SER A 81 -17.01 12.46 -32.98
N ASP A 82 -18.03 12.07 -33.74
CA ASP A 82 -18.19 10.74 -34.35
C ASP A 82 -16.93 10.30 -35.10
N SER A 83 -16.26 11.23 -35.78
CA SER A 83 -15.00 11.00 -36.48
C SER A 83 -13.88 10.40 -35.62
N VAL A 84 -13.83 10.69 -34.31
CA VAL A 84 -12.87 10.09 -33.37
C VAL A 84 -13.17 8.60 -33.18
N TRP A 85 -14.45 8.25 -33.05
CA TRP A 85 -14.91 6.88 -32.84
C TRP A 85 -14.76 6.04 -34.11
N ILE A 86 -15.03 6.63 -35.28
CA ILE A 86 -14.81 6.00 -36.58
C ILE A 86 -13.31 5.73 -36.80
N LYS A 87 -12.44 6.72 -36.51
CA LYS A 87 -10.98 6.54 -36.56
C LYS A 87 -10.54 5.43 -35.62
N ARG A 88 -11.12 5.36 -34.42
CA ARG A 88 -10.80 4.33 -33.42
C ARG A 88 -11.25 2.93 -33.85
N GLN A 89 -12.42 2.78 -34.47
CA GLN A 89 -12.88 1.49 -35.03
C GLN A 89 -11.96 1.01 -36.16
N ASN A 90 -11.45 1.93 -36.97
CA ASN A 90 -10.59 1.63 -38.12
C ASN A 90 -9.09 1.65 -37.80
N ASP A 91 -8.72 1.87 -36.53
CA ASP A 91 -7.33 1.95 -36.14
C ASP A 91 -6.69 0.56 -36.19
N SER A 92 -5.71 0.40 -37.09
CA SER A 92 -5.06 -0.89 -37.35
C SER A 92 -4.41 -1.50 -36.11
N LEU A 93 -3.85 -0.70 -35.21
CA LEU A 93 -3.22 -1.19 -33.98
C LEU A 93 -4.29 -1.67 -33.00
N GLN A 94 -5.38 -0.91 -32.89
CA GLN A 94 -6.49 -1.22 -32.02
C GLN A 94 -7.22 -2.50 -32.45
N LEU A 95 -7.42 -2.69 -33.75
CA LEU A 95 -7.98 -3.92 -34.32
C LEU A 95 -7.04 -5.11 -34.08
N LEU A 96 -5.73 -4.95 -34.31
CA LEU A 96 -4.74 -6.00 -34.02
C LEU A 96 -4.71 -6.39 -32.53
N LEU A 97 -4.76 -5.41 -31.64
CA LEU A 97 -4.81 -5.64 -30.19
C LEU A 97 -6.08 -6.39 -29.80
N GLN A 98 -7.21 -6.00 -30.36
CA GLN A 98 -8.47 -6.65 -30.05
C GLN A 98 -8.55 -8.07 -30.59
N ASP A 99 -8.17 -8.29 -31.85
CA ASP A 99 -8.07 -9.62 -32.45
C ASP A 99 -7.15 -10.50 -31.61
N ALA A 100 -6.01 -9.97 -31.17
CA ALA A 100 -5.11 -10.69 -30.29
C ALA A 100 -5.76 -11.09 -28.96
N VAL A 101 -6.55 -10.20 -28.34
CA VAL A 101 -7.21 -10.45 -27.04
C VAL A 101 -8.43 -11.38 -27.15
N ILE A 102 -9.16 -11.36 -28.27
CA ILE A 102 -10.32 -12.24 -28.48
C ILE A 102 -9.89 -13.65 -28.90
N LYS A 103 -8.70 -13.78 -29.51
CA LYS A 103 -8.23 -15.03 -30.07
C LYS A 103 -8.10 -16.11 -28.98
N VAL A 104 -8.92 -17.14 -29.11
CA VAL A 104 -8.84 -18.38 -28.34
C VAL A 104 -7.82 -19.31 -29.01
N TYR A 105 -6.76 -19.67 -28.28
CA TYR A 105 -5.68 -20.50 -28.80
C TYR A 105 -5.96 -21.99 -28.60
N LYS A 106 -6.15 -22.73 -29.69
CA LYS A 106 -6.27 -24.20 -29.68
C LYS A 106 -4.92 -24.93 -29.71
N ASP A 107 -3.89 -24.25 -30.19
CA ASP A 107 -2.51 -24.70 -30.20
C ASP A 107 -1.55 -23.50 -30.26
N ILE A 108 -0.24 -23.78 -30.19
CA ILE A 108 0.84 -22.78 -30.22
C ILE A 108 1.43 -22.58 -31.63
N LYS A 109 0.95 -23.25 -32.68
CA LYS A 109 1.59 -23.26 -34.00
C LYS A 109 1.53 -21.90 -34.70
N SER A 110 0.48 -21.14 -34.44
CA SER A 110 0.31 -19.80 -35.02
C SER A 110 1.19 -18.72 -34.36
N LEU A 111 1.86 -19.05 -33.26
CA LEU A 111 2.72 -18.12 -32.53
C LEU A 111 4.14 -18.16 -33.07
N ARG A 112 4.82 -17.00 -33.06
CA ARG A 112 6.24 -16.91 -33.45
C ARG A 112 7.16 -17.70 -32.51
N TYR A 113 6.76 -17.84 -31.25
CA TYR A 113 7.49 -18.55 -30.21
C TYR A 113 6.55 -19.55 -29.55
N GLY A 114 7.04 -20.77 -29.32
CA GLY A 114 6.26 -21.84 -28.71
C GLY A 114 6.22 -21.79 -27.18
N LYS A 115 7.09 -21.00 -26.55
CA LYS A 115 7.16 -20.80 -25.09
C LYS A 115 7.73 -19.43 -24.74
N ILE A 116 7.44 -18.97 -23.53
CA ILE A 116 8.03 -17.81 -22.90
C ILE A 116 8.78 -18.26 -21.65
N MET A 117 10.07 -17.95 -21.58
CA MET A 117 10.90 -18.25 -20.42
C MET A 117 11.14 -16.97 -19.60
N ILE A 118 10.64 -16.96 -18.38
CA ILE A 118 10.79 -15.88 -17.42
C ILE A 118 12.15 -16.01 -16.72
N MET A 119 12.94 -14.95 -16.79
CA MET A 119 14.22 -14.82 -16.08
C MET A 119 14.16 -13.59 -15.16
N THR A 120 13.91 -13.83 -13.88
CA THR A 120 13.92 -12.78 -12.85
C THR A 120 15.03 -13.05 -11.85
N VAL A 121 15.30 -12.05 -11.02
CA VAL A 121 16.02 -12.27 -9.77
C VAL A 121 15.25 -13.30 -8.93
N GLN A 122 15.97 -14.15 -8.20
CA GLN A 122 15.39 -15.13 -7.29
C GLN A 122 15.15 -14.49 -5.91
N ASP A 123 14.41 -13.39 -5.89
CA ASP A 123 14.01 -12.65 -4.69
C ASP A 123 12.49 -12.43 -4.68
N HIS A 124 12.00 -11.83 -3.60
CA HIS A 124 10.57 -11.58 -3.42
C HIS A 124 9.97 -10.75 -4.57
N ASP A 125 10.63 -9.66 -5.00
CA ASP A 125 10.11 -8.82 -6.08
C ASP A 125 10.15 -9.56 -7.44
N GLY A 126 11.11 -10.45 -7.66
CA GLY A 126 11.13 -11.37 -8.80
C GLY A 126 9.93 -12.32 -8.81
N PHE A 127 9.50 -12.83 -7.64
CA PHE A 127 8.30 -13.67 -7.53
C PHE A 127 7.04 -12.90 -7.93
N HIS A 128 6.94 -11.63 -7.56
CA HIS A 128 5.84 -10.77 -7.98
C HIS A 128 5.82 -10.58 -9.50
N ILE A 129 6.97 -10.34 -10.14
CA ILE A 129 7.07 -10.20 -11.61
C ILE A 129 6.62 -11.48 -12.31
N LYS A 130 7.06 -12.65 -11.84
CA LYS A 130 6.59 -13.96 -12.35
C LYS A 130 5.06 -14.04 -12.25
N GLY A 131 4.50 -13.67 -11.10
CA GLY A 131 3.06 -13.70 -10.85
C GLY A 131 2.26 -12.72 -11.73
N LEU A 132 2.75 -11.50 -11.94
CA LEU A 132 2.11 -10.52 -12.83
C LEU A 132 2.08 -10.99 -14.28
N LEU A 133 3.15 -11.64 -14.75
CA LEU A 133 3.18 -12.24 -16.08
C LEU A 133 2.19 -13.41 -16.18
N ILE A 134 2.16 -14.31 -15.19
CA ILE A 134 1.16 -15.40 -15.15
C ILE A 134 -0.26 -14.83 -15.14
N ASN A 135 -0.53 -13.79 -14.35
CA ASN A 135 -1.83 -13.10 -14.30
C ASN A 135 -2.20 -12.48 -15.65
N MET A 136 -1.24 -11.88 -16.36
CA MET A 136 -1.47 -11.34 -17.70
C MET A 136 -1.94 -12.43 -18.67
N PHE A 137 -1.26 -13.59 -18.68
CA PHE A 137 -1.67 -14.71 -19.55
C PHE A 137 -2.97 -15.36 -19.08
N HIS A 138 -3.18 -15.52 -17.77
CA HIS A 138 -4.43 -16.03 -17.21
C HIS A 138 -5.63 -15.13 -17.57
N TYR A 139 -5.45 -13.81 -17.51
CA TYR A 139 -6.50 -12.84 -17.81
C TYR A 139 -6.77 -12.67 -19.31
N LEU A 140 -5.72 -12.60 -20.14
CA LEU A 140 -5.85 -12.31 -21.58
C LEU A 140 -5.96 -13.57 -22.44
N TRP A 141 -5.25 -14.65 -22.11
CA TRP A 141 -5.09 -15.84 -22.94
C TRP A 141 -5.00 -17.13 -22.10
N PRO A 142 -6.02 -17.46 -21.29
CA PRO A 142 -5.97 -18.58 -20.35
C PRO A 142 -5.67 -19.91 -21.04
N GLU A 143 -6.11 -20.11 -22.28
CA GLU A 143 -5.88 -21.35 -23.03
C GLU A 143 -4.41 -21.61 -23.32
N LEU A 144 -3.58 -20.57 -23.42
CA LEU A 144 -2.14 -20.75 -23.61
C LEU A 144 -1.48 -21.44 -22.42
N LEU A 145 -2.01 -21.25 -21.20
CA LEU A 145 -1.48 -21.89 -20.00
C LEU A 145 -1.63 -23.42 -20.03
N ASN A 146 -2.60 -23.95 -20.79
CA ASN A 146 -2.81 -25.40 -20.96
C ASN A 146 -1.68 -26.09 -21.73
N PHE A 147 -0.82 -25.33 -22.42
CA PHE A 147 0.28 -25.87 -23.23
C PHE A 147 1.65 -25.77 -22.56
N ASP A 148 1.70 -25.61 -21.22
CA ASP A 148 2.92 -25.33 -20.47
C ASP A 148 3.72 -24.16 -21.10
N PHE A 149 2.99 -23.14 -21.57
CA PHE A 149 3.53 -22.07 -22.42
C PHE A 149 4.51 -21.14 -21.68
N ILE A 150 4.40 -21.07 -20.36
CA ILE A 150 5.26 -20.24 -19.51
C ILE A 150 6.23 -21.16 -18.76
N SER A 151 7.52 -20.86 -18.87
CA SER A 151 8.58 -21.47 -18.09
C SER A 151 9.31 -20.41 -17.28
N TYR A 152 10.07 -20.82 -16.28
CA TYR A 152 11.02 -19.96 -15.58
C TYR A 152 12.38 -20.63 -15.46
N MET A 153 13.42 -19.80 -15.43
CA MET A 153 14.80 -20.25 -15.20
C MET A 153 15.20 -19.93 -13.77
N THR A 154 15.60 -20.96 -13.01
CA THR A 154 16.05 -20.77 -11.63
C THR A 154 17.54 -20.46 -11.61
N THR A 155 17.93 -19.36 -10.97
CA THR A 155 19.35 -19.00 -10.75
C THR A 155 19.74 -19.20 -9.29
N PRO A 156 21.02 -19.52 -8.97
CA PRO A 156 21.46 -19.65 -7.58
C PRO A 156 21.34 -18.32 -6.83
N ILE A 157 20.84 -18.37 -5.59
CA ILE A 157 20.77 -17.21 -4.68
C ILE A 157 22.03 -17.07 -3.83
N VAL A 158 22.67 -18.18 -3.49
CA VAL A 158 23.94 -18.20 -2.74
C VAL A 158 24.90 -19.17 -3.41
N LYS A 159 26.17 -18.79 -3.54
CA LYS A 159 27.25 -19.72 -3.84
C LYS A 159 28.27 -19.72 -2.72
N VAL A 160 28.66 -20.91 -2.29
CA VAL A 160 29.75 -21.11 -1.34
C VAL A 160 30.95 -21.69 -2.07
N THR A 161 32.12 -21.13 -1.81
CA THR A 161 33.37 -21.53 -2.47
C THR A 161 34.38 -21.97 -1.43
N LEU A 162 34.94 -23.17 -1.62
CA LEU A 162 36.09 -23.66 -0.85
C LEU A 162 37.14 -24.16 -1.83
N LYS A 163 38.29 -23.47 -1.88
CA LYS A 163 39.37 -23.73 -2.85
C LYS A 163 38.82 -23.68 -4.29
N LYS A 164 38.73 -24.83 -4.97
CA LYS A 164 38.23 -24.95 -6.35
C LYS A 164 36.78 -25.45 -6.43
N THR A 165 36.18 -25.82 -5.31
CA THR A 165 34.81 -26.36 -5.27
C THR A 165 33.83 -25.24 -5.02
N VAL A 166 32.93 -25.00 -5.99
CA VAL A 166 31.83 -24.06 -5.88
C VAL A 166 30.54 -24.85 -5.73
N LYS A 167 29.75 -24.56 -4.69
CA LYS A 167 28.45 -25.18 -4.46
C LYS A 167 27.35 -24.12 -4.52
N PRO A 168 26.43 -24.18 -5.50
CA PRO A 168 25.29 -23.27 -5.58
C PRO A 168 24.13 -23.74 -4.68
N PHE A 169 23.40 -22.78 -4.15
CA PHE A 169 22.12 -22.96 -3.47
C PHE A 169 21.07 -22.09 -4.17
N TYR A 170 19.88 -22.65 -4.36
CA TYR A 170 18.77 -21.99 -5.06
C TYR A 170 17.73 -21.42 -4.08
N THR A 171 17.83 -21.80 -2.80
CA THR A 171 16.98 -21.30 -1.72
C THR A 171 17.84 -20.93 -0.52
N LEU A 172 17.42 -19.94 0.27
CA LEU A 172 18.09 -19.60 1.53
C LEU A 172 17.95 -20.73 2.55
N THR A 173 16.81 -21.42 2.56
CA THR A 173 16.55 -22.56 3.45
C THR A 173 17.55 -23.69 3.27
N ASP A 174 17.86 -24.06 2.02
CA ASP A 174 18.88 -25.09 1.72
C ASP A 174 20.27 -24.67 2.16
N TYR A 175 20.61 -23.39 1.94
CA TYR A 175 21.88 -22.81 2.37
C TYR A 175 22.02 -22.81 3.89
N GLU A 176 21.01 -22.35 4.63
CA GLU A 176 21.03 -22.32 6.10
C GLU A 176 21.05 -23.73 6.69
N THR A 177 20.31 -24.67 6.11
CA THR A 177 20.33 -26.08 6.51
C THR A 177 21.72 -26.68 6.29
N TRP A 178 22.36 -26.39 5.15
CA TRP A 178 23.73 -26.81 4.88
C TRP A 178 24.73 -26.16 5.85
N LYS A 179 24.60 -24.87 6.13
CA LYS A 179 25.47 -24.10 7.04
C LYS A 179 25.43 -24.69 8.46
N LYS A 180 24.24 -25.06 8.95
CA LYS A 180 24.04 -25.71 10.25
C LYS A 180 24.62 -27.13 10.32
N LYS A 181 24.49 -27.91 9.24
CA LYS A 181 24.98 -29.31 9.18
C LYS A 181 26.50 -29.41 8.95
N THR A 182 27.11 -28.38 8.36
CA THR A 182 28.51 -28.41 7.93
C THR A 182 29.41 -27.78 8.98
N SER A 183 30.21 -28.59 9.68
CA SER A 183 31.06 -28.16 10.80
C SER A 183 32.17 -27.17 10.42
N ASN A 184 32.62 -27.18 9.16
CA ASN A 184 33.62 -26.25 8.63
C ASN A 184 33.03 -25.17 7.71
N SER A 185 31.73 -24.84 7.86
CA SER A 185 31.03 -23.85 7.05
C SER A 185 31.70 -22.46 7.07
N ASN A 186 32.30 -22.10 8.20
CA ASN A 186 33.06 -20.85 8.38
C ASN A 186 34.31 -20.72 7.49
N LYS A 187 34.81 -21.81 6.89
CA LYS A 187 35.97 -21.78 5.96
C LYS A 187 35.57 -21.48 4.51
N TYR A 188 34.28 -21.46 4.20
CA TYR A 188 33.79 -21.18 2.85
C TYR A 188 33.67 -19.67 2.63
N THR A 189 34.07 -19.21 1.44
CA THR A 189 33.72 -17.87 0.98
C THR A 189 32.27 -17.90 0.48
N ILE A 190 31.43 -17.04 1.04
CA ILE A 190 30.01 -16.95 0.72
C ILE A 190 29.80 -15.74 -0.21
N LYS A 191 29.08 -15.95 -1.30
CA LYS A 191 28.65 -14.87 -2.20
C LYS A 191 27.15 -14.96 -2.44
N TYR A 192 26.44 -13.88 -2.15
CA TYR A 192 25.01 -13.72 -2.38
C TYR A 192 24.77 -13.15 -3.79
N TYR A 193 23.75 -13.67 -4.48
CA TYR A 193 23.39 -13.31 -5.86
C TYR A 193 21.98 -12.68 -5.87
N LYS A 194 21.87 -11.47 -5.32
CA LYS A 194 20.61 -10.70 -5.22
C LYS A 194 20.19 -10.00 -6.51
N GLY A 195 20.99 -10.06 -7.56
CA GLY A 195 20.65 -9.50 -8.87
C GLY A 195 21.26 -10.31 -9.99
N LEU A 196 20.56 -10.45 -11.11
CA LEU A 196 21.05 -11.19 -12.27
C LEU A 196 22.39 -10.63 -12.78
N GLY A 197 22.60 -9.31 -12.66
CA GLY A 197 23.85 -8.63 -13.00
C GLY A 197 25.06 -8.99 -12.12
N THR A 198 24.85 -9.69 -10.99
CA THR A 198 25.94 -10.17 -10.12
C THR A 198 26.72 -11.32 -10.76
N SER A 199 26.09 -12.02 -11.71
CA SER A 199 26.70 -13.14 -12.42
C SER A 199 27.62 -12.66 -13.52
N THR A 200 28.82 -13.21 -13.58
CA THR A 200 29.78 -12.94 -14.66
C THR A 200 29.34 -13.58 -15.97
N ALA A 201 29.89 -13.11 -17.10
CA ALA A 201 29.62 -13.72 -18.41
C ALA A 201 30.03 -15.20 -18.48
N VAL A 202 31.04 -15.62 -17.73
CA VAL A 202 31.47 -17.03 -17.64
C VAL A 202 30.42 -17.86 -16.91
N GLU A 203 29.91 -17.37 -15.79
CA GLU A 203 28.83 -18.03 -15.05
C GLU A 203 27.54 -18.07 -15.85
N ALA A 204 27.19 -17.00 -16.55
CA ALA A 204 26.04 -16.98 -17.44
C ALA A 204 26.16 -18.07 -18.52
N LYS A 205 27.31 -18.18 -19.20
CA LYS A 205 27.57 -19.26 -20.15
C LYS A 205 27.44 -20.65 -19.51
N GLN A 206 27.85 -20.81 -18.26
CA GLN A 206 27.65 -22.07 -17.53
C GLN A 206 26.16 -22.34 -17.27
N TYR A 207 25.38 -21.35 -16.84
CA TYR A 207 23.94 -21.51 -16.62
C TYR A 207 23.19 -21.85 -17.91
N PHE A 208 23.58 -21.27 -19.05
CA PHE A 208 23.00 -21.62 -20.35
C PHE A 208 23.44 -22.98 -20.89
N ARG A 209 24.56 -23.54 -20.39
CA ARG A 209 24.95 -24.94 -20.66
C ARG A 209 24.19 -25.92 -19.77
N GLU A 210 23.93 -25.53 -18.53
CA GLU A 210 23.23 -26.32 -17.50
C GLU A 210 21.88 -25.67 -17.16
N LEU A 211 21.02 -25.52 -18.18
CA LEU A 211 19.74 -24.85 -18.04
C LEU A 211 18.85 -25.54 -17.02
N LYS A 212 18.63 -24.86 -15.89
CA LYS A 212 17.63 -25.25 -14.89
C LYS A 212 16.32 -24.52 -15.19
N VAL A 213 15.58 -25.07 -16.16
CA VAL A 213 14.29 -24.55 -16.62
C VAL A 213 13.17 -25.42 -16.07
N ASN A 214 12.15 -24.77 -15.56
CA ASN A 214 10.98 -25.36 -14.94
C ASN A 214 9.74 -24.79 -15.64
N ASP A 215 8.79 -25.66 -15.99
CA ASP A 215 7.54 -25.25 -16.64
C ASP A 215 6.47 -24.95 -15.60
N TYR A 216 5.61 -23.96 -15.87
CA TYR A 216 4.36 -23.79 -15.13
C TYR A 216 3.25 -24.59 -15.77
N SER A 217 2.55 -25.39 -14.96
CA SER A 217 1.43 -26.21 -15.39
C SER A 217 0.14 -25.80 -14.68
N VAL A 218 -0.97 -25.91 -15.39
CA VAL A 218 -2.31 -25.63 -14.88
C VAL A 218 -2.88 -26.81 -14.11
N THR A 219 -3.78 -26.51 -13.19
CA THR A 219 -4.59 -27.45 -12.40
C THR A 219 -6.04 -26.94 -12.35
N ASP A 220 -6.94 -27.75 -11.82
CA ASP A 220 -8.30 -27.36 -11.48
C ASP A 220 -8.38 -26.15 -10.54
N LYS A 221 -7.35 -25.93 -9.70
CA LYS A 221 -7.27 -24.82 -8.73
C LYS A 221 -6.58 -23.56 -9.26
N THR A 222 -6.06 -23.59 -10.48
CA THR A 222 -5.24 -22.49 -11.00
C THR A 222 -6.03 -21.17 -11.08
N ASP A 223 -7.28 -21.24 -11.55
CA ASP A 223 -8.11 -20.04 -11.68
C ASP A 223 -8.35 -19.35 -10.32
N ASP A 224 -8.75 -20.13 -9.32
CA ASP A 224 -8.96 -19.65 -7.96
C ASP A 224 -7.69 -19.04 -7.35
N ALA A 225 -6.53 -19.69 -7.56
CA ALA A 225 -5.26 -19.23 -7.02
C ALA A 225 -4.79 -17.90 -7.64
N VAL A 226 -4.87 -17.77 -8.96
CA VAL A 226 -4.48 -16.51 -9.64
C VAL A 226 -5.47 -15.40 -9.32
N ASN A 227 -6.77 -15.70 -9.28
CA ASN A 227 -7.79 -14.73 -8.85
C ASN A 227 -7.56 -14.27 -7.42
N LEU A 228 -7.30 -15.18 -6.47
CA LEU A 228 -6.98 -14.82 -5.08
C LEU A 228 -5.81 -13.83 -5.03
N ALA A 229 -4.75 -14.09 -5.78
CA ALA A 229 -3.55 -13.25 -5.79
C ALA A 229 -3.78 -11.85 -6.38
N PHE A 230 -4.50 -11.72 -7.52
CA PHE A 230 -4.50 -10.48 -8.30
C PHE A 230 -5.86 -9.79 -8.44
N ASN A 231 -6.96 -10.45 -8.12
CA ASN A 231 -8.28 -9.85 -8.22
C ASN A 231 -8.48 -8.79 -7.12
N LYS A 232 -8.74 -7.55 -7.53
CA LYS A 232 -8.92 -6.41 -6.62
C LYS A 232 -10.06 -6.62 -5.62
N LYS A 233 -11.08 -7.41 -5.96
CA LYS A 233 -12.24 -7.68 -5.10
C LYS A 233 -11.96 -8.69 -3.99
N LEU A 234 -10.89 -9.47 -4.08
CA LEU A 234 -10.56 -10.55 -3.13
C LEU A 234 -9.52 -10.11 -2.07
N ALA A 235 -9.54 -8.83 -1.69
CA ALA A 235 -8.61 -8.30 -0.70
C ALA A 235 -8.77 -8.97 0.68
N ASP A 236 -10.01 -9.23 1.13
CA ASP A 236 -10.25 -9.90 2.41
C ASP A 236 -9.83 -11.38 2.37
N ASN A 237 -10.07 -12.08 1.26
CA ASN A 237 -9.57 -13.45 1.08
C ASN A 237 -8.04 -13.52 1.15
N ARG A 238 -7.33 -12.51 0.62
CA ARG A 238 -5.86 -12.43 0.75
C ARG A 238 -5.41 -12.27 2.20
N LYS A 239 -6.19 -11.62 3.06
CA LYS A 239 -5.88 -11.53 4.50
C LYS A 239 -5.88 -12.91 5.14
N ASP A 240 -6.90 -13.72 4.85
CA ASP A 240 -7.00 -15.08 5.39
C ASP A 240 -5.96 -16.04 4.81
N TRP A 241 -5.59 -15.83 3.55
CA TRP A 241 -4.48 -16.54 2.91
C TRP A 241 -3.14 -16.22 3.59
N LEU A 242 -2.84 -14.94 3.80
CA LEU A 242 -1.59 -14.50 4.42
C LEU A 242 -1.50 -14.83 5.92
N LYS A 243 -2.63 -14.99 6.64
CA LYS A 243 -2.62 -15.54 8.02
C LYS A 243 -2.04 -16.95 8.10
N LYS A 244 -2.09 -17.72 7.01
CA LYS A 244 -1.55 -19.09 6.92
C LYS A 244 -0.11 -19.12 6.44
N TYR A 245 0.53 -17.95 6.29
CA TYR A 245 1.90 -17.85 5.83
C TYR A 245 2.85 -18.61 6.75
N ASP A 246 3.68 -19.46 6.15
CA ASP A 246 4.81 -20.10 6.79
C ASP A 246 6.05 -19.87 5.92
N ARG A 247 7.11 -19.35 6.54
CA ARG A 247 8.39 -19.09 5.88
C ARG A 247 9.10 -20.36 5.42
N GLU A 248 8.79 -21.51 6.02
CA GLU A 248 9.45 -22.79 5.74
C GLU A 248 8.79 -23.55 4.58
N ILE A 249 7.55 -23.19 4.23
CA ILE A 249 6.84 -23.73 3.06
C ILE A 249 7.33 -23.01 1.81
N ILE A 250 8.27 -23.63 1.11
CA ILE A 250 8.87 -23.12 -0.12
C ILE A 250 8.59 -24.03 -1.31
N LEU A 251 8.70 -23.48 -2.52
CA LEU A 251 8.65 -24.26 -3.75
C LEU A 251 9.88 -25.18 -3.88
N ASP A 252 9.68 -26.43 -4.31
CA ASP A 252 10.78 -27.33 -4.68
C ASP A 252 11.26 -26.99 -6.10
N TYR A 253 12.49 -26.48 -6.21
CA TYR A 253 13.09 -26.13 -7.50
C TYR A 253 13.73 -27.31 -8.24
N ASN A 254 13.68 -28.53 -7.71
CA ASN A 254 14.27 -29.72 -8.36
C ASN A 254 13.29 -30.45 -9.29
N ILE A 255 12.01 -30.11 -9.26
CA ILE A 255 10.99 -30.66 -10.15
C ILE A 255 10.97 -29.93 -11.49
N LYS A 256 10.69 -30.63 -12.60
CA LYS A 256 10.64 -29.97 -13.93
C LYS A 256 9.36 -29.19 -14.20
N LYS A 257 8.28 -29.49 -13.47
CA LYS A 257 6.97 -28.86 -13.63
C LYS A 257 6.48 -28.37 -12.27
N THR A 258 6.08 -27.12 -12.21
CA THR A 258 5.52 -26.45 -11.05
C THR A 258 4.07 -26.11 -11.35
N ASN A 259 3.14 -26.53 -10.48
CA ASN A 259 1.76 -26.11 -10.64
C ASN A 259 1.62 -24.62 -10.30
N ILE A 260 0.78 -23.89 -11.03
CA ILE A 260 0.59 -22.45 -10.80
C ILE A 260 0.02 -22.16 -9.40
N ASP A 261 -0.86 -23.03 -8.88
CA ASP A 261 -1.37 -22.89 -7.52
C ASP A 261 -0.29 -23.11 -6.44
N ASP A 262 0.67 -24.00 -6.69
CA ASP A 262 1.85 -24.16 -5.83
C ASP A 262 2.75 -22.93 -5.90
N PHE A 263 2.97 -22.35 -7.08
CA PHE A 263 3.70 -21.10 -7.23
C PHE A 263 3.06 -19.97 -6.41
N VAL A 264 1.74 -19.81 -6.51
CA VAL A 264 1.01 -18.79 -5.73
C VAL A 264 1.23 -19.04 -4.23
N ASN A 265 0.97 -20.25 -3.76
CA ASN A 265 0.94 -20.57 -2.32
C ASN A 265 2.31 -20.81 -1.67
N LYS A 266 3.38 -21.05 -2.44
CA LYS A 266 4.72 -21.42 -1.93
C LYS A 266 5.85 -20.52 -2.44
N GLU A 267 5.58 -19.57 -3.34
CA GLU A 267 6.58 -18.61 -3.83
C GLU A 267 6.03 -17.16 -3.76
N LEU A 268 4.89 -16.88 -4.41
CA LEU A 268 4.28 -15.54 -4.42
C LEU A 268 3.81 -15.06 -3.03
N ILE A 269 3.43 -15.98 -2.14
CA ILE A 269 3.05 -15.64 -0.77
C ILE A 269 4.20 -14.98 0.02
N HIS A 270 5.47 -15.36 -0.24
CA HIS A 270 6.61 -14.75 0.42
C HIS A 270 6.77 -13.28 0.01
N PHE A 271 6.53 -12.97 -1.26
CA PHE A 271 6.44 -11.59 -1.72
C PHE A 271 5.32 -10.84 -0.99
N SER A 272 4.12 -11.40 -0.99
CA SER A 272 2.93 -10.76 -0.42
C SER A 272 3.10 -10.44 1.07
N ASN A 273 3.74 -11.35 1.82
CA ASN A 273 4.10 -11.16 3.22
C ASN A 273 5.22 -10.12 3.39
N SER A 274 6.26 -10.18 2.55
CA SER A 274 7.37 -9.22 2.56
C SER A 274 6.91 -7.80 2.22
N ASP A 275 5.98 -7.66 1.28
CA ASP A 275 5.38 -6.41 0.86
C ASP A 275 4.58 -5.79 2.01
N THR A 276 3.76 -6.59 2.69
CA THR A 276 3.05 -6.16 3.89
C THR A 276 4.02 -5.71 4.99
N SER A 277 5.07 -6.49 5.23
CA SER A 277 6.07 -6.21 6.28
C SER A 277 6.90 -4.94 6.02
N ARG A 278 7.18 -4.61 4.75
CA ARG A 278 7.93 -3.38 4.39
C ARG A 278 7.02 -2.15 4.29
N SER A 279 5.75 -2.34 3.95
CA SER A 279 4.80 -1.26 3.69
C SER A 279 4.05 -0.79 4.93
N ILE A 280 3.79 -1.68 5.89
CA ILE A 280 3.15 -1.38 7.17
C ILE A 280 4.23 -1.40 8.26
N GLY A 281 4.44 -0.27 8.93
CA GLY A 281 5.45 -0.15 9.98
C GLY A 281 5.01 -0.77 11.30
N SER A 282 5.95 -0.85 12.26
CA SER A 282 5.65 -1.40 13.59
C SER A 282 4.84 -0.41 14.42
N SER A 283 3.87 -0.90 15.20
CA SER A 283 3.11 -0.09 16.15
C SER A 283 3.96 0.39 17.33
N ILE A 284 5.13 -0.22 17.56
CA ILE A 284 6.03 0.11 18.67
C ILE A 284 6.82 1.39 18.36
N ASP A 285 7.54 1.40 17.24
CA ASP A 285 8.39 2.53 16.84
C ASP A 285 7.74 3.48 15.82
N GLY A 286 6.63 3.08 15.19
CA GLY A 286 6.00 3.85 14.12
C GLY A 286 6.82 3.91 12.83
N LEU A 287 7.82 3.05 12.66
CA LEU A 287 8.74 3.06 11.52
C LEU A 287 8.49 1.87 10.59
N LYS A 288 8.59 2.13 9.29
CA LYS A 288 8.78 1.10 8.26
C LYS A 288 10.22 0.60 8.29
N THR A 289 10.48 -0.58 7.72
CA THR A 289 11.81 -1.18 7.67
C THR A 289 12.88 -0.25 7.08
N SER A 290 12.55 0.48 6.01
CA SER A 290 13.48 1.46 5.40
C SER A 290 13.85 2.60 6.35
N GLN A 291 12.87 3.15 7.06
CA GLN A 291 13.07 4.22 8.05
C GLN A 291 13.90 3.73 9.23
N ARG A 292 13.70 2.47 9.66
CA ARG A 292 14.48 1.85 10.72
C ARG A 292 15.94 1.61 10.33
N LYS A 293 16.20 1.17 9.09
CA LYS A 293 17.55 1.05 8.50
C LYS A 293 18.28 2.41 8.46
N ILE A 294 17.56 3.47 8.08
CA ILE A 294 18.08 4.85 8.11
C ILE A 294 18.48 5.23 9.53
N LEU A 295 17.57 5.07 10.49
CA LEU A 295 17.79 5.48 11.87
C LEU A 295 18.92 4.68 12.55
N PHE A 296 18.96 3.36 12.32
CA PHE A 296 20.06 2.49 12.75
C PHE A 296 21.41 2.98 12.24
N SER A 297 21.50 3.30 10.96
CA SER A 297 22.74 3.80 10.37
C SER A 297 23.14 5.16 10.95
N CYS A 298 22.17 6.04 11.20
CA CYS A 298 22.40 7.35 11.83
C CYS A 298 22.95 7.21 13.25
N PHE A 299 22.40 6.29 14.06
CA PHE A 299 22.91 6.00 15.40
C PHE A 299 24.29 5.35 15.37
N LYS A 300 24.49 4.34 14.50
CA LYS A 300 25.77 3.62 14.34
C LYS A 300 26.93 4.57 14.05
N ARG A 301 26.71 5.56 13.19
CA ARG A 301 27.72 6.56 12.83
C ARG A 301 27.78 7.79 13.73
N LYS A 302 26.87 7.93 14.70
CA LYS A 302 26.69 9.12 15.54
C LYS A 302 26.52 10.40 14.69
N LEU A 303 25.48 10.42 13.85
CA LEU A 303 25.23 11.51 12.89
C LEU A 303 24.73 12.81 13.57
N TYR A 304 25.64 13.52 14.25
CA TYR A 304 25.39 14.81 14.91
C TYR A 304 26.02 16.01 14.20
N SER A 305 26.54 15.76 13.00
CA SER A 305 27.03 16.77 12.07
C SER A 305 26.42 16.51 10.70
N GLU A 306 26.16 17.57 9.97
CA GLU A 306 25.54 17.52 8.66
C GLU A 306 26.26 16.58 7.67
N ILE A 307 25.46 15.82 6.91
CA ILE A 307 25.92 15.05 5.76
C ILE A 307 24.95 15.21 4.60
N ARG A 308 25.44 15.14 3.36
CA ARG A 308 24.58 15.09 2.18
C ARG A 308 23.67 13.86 2.21
N VAL A 309 22.41 14.04 1.82
CA VAL A 309 21.44 12.93 1.78
C VAL A 309 21.93 11.79 0.87
N ALA A 310 22.54 12.10 -0.27
CA ALA A 310 23.13 11.09 -1.16
C ALA A 310 24.28 10.28 -0.52
N GLN A 311 25.09 10.91 0.34
CA GLN A 311 26.15 10.20 1.05
C GLN A 311 25.59 9.36 2.20
N LEU A 312 24.54 9.85 2.87
CA LEU A 312 23.84 9.08 3.89
C LEU A 312 23.16 7.84 3.28
N SER A 313 22.54 7.95 2.11
CA SER A 313 21.91 6.80 1.44
C SER A 313 22.93 5.71 1.10
N GLY A 314 24.12 6.09 0.58
CA GLY A 314 25.20 5.12 0.33
C GLY A 314 25.66 4.43 1.62
N TYR A 315 25.86 5.20 2.70
CA TYR A 315 26.24 4.65 4.00
C TYR A 315 25.19 3.67 4.56
N VAL A 316 23.90 4.03 4.47
CA VAL A 316 22.80 3.16 4.91
C VAL A 316 22.71 1.89 4.07
N SER A 317 22.91 2.00 2.75
CA SER A 317 22.90 0.84 1.85
C SER A 317 23.97 -0.18 2.22
N GLU A 318 25.19 0.28 2.49
CA GLU A 318 26.31 -0.55 2.91
C GLU A 318 26.12 -1.14 4.32
N HIS A 319 25.74 -0.32 5.30
CA HIS A 319 25.81 -0.71 6.71
C HIS A 319 24.53 -1.35 7.26
N ALA A 320 23.40 -1.17 6.58
CA ALA A 320 22.11 -1.74 6.94
C ALA A 320 21.58 -2.72 5.88
N ALA A 321 22.42 -3.14 4.92
CA ALA A 321 22.08 -4.06 3.84
C ALA A 321 20.74 -3.70 3.17
N TYR A 322 20.67 -2.51 2.56
CA TYR A 322 19.45 -2.08 1.86
C TYR A 322 19.49 -2.46 0.37
N HIS A 323 18.50 -3.26 -0.07
CA HIS A 323 18.52 -3.89 -1.40
C HIS A 323 17.61 -3.25 -2.46
N HIS A 324 16.77 -2.26 -2.10
CA HIS A 324 15.73 -1.70 -3.01
C HIS A 324 16.14 -0.41 -3.76
N GLY A 325 17.44 -0.18 -3.89
CA GLY A 325 18.00 0.96 -4.62
C GLY A 325 18.03 2.28 -3.83
N GLU A 326 19.08 3.08 -4.03
CA GLU A 326 19.32 4.29 -3.24
C GLU A 326 18.28 5.39 -3.46
N ALA A 327 17.60 5.43 -4.62
CA ALA A 327 16.59 6.44 -4.90
C ALA A 327 15.40 6.36 -3.93
N SER A 328 14.92 5.15 -3.63
CA SER A 328 13.86 4.94 -2.62
C SER A 328 14.33 5.36 -1.23
N LEU A 329 15.59 5.06 -0.91
CA LEU A 329 16.21 5.38 0.38
C LEU A 329 16.38 6.90 0.57
N GLN A 330 16.78 7.62 -0.48
CA GLN A 330 16.88 9.08 -0.48
C GLN A 330 15.50 9.72 -0.24
N GLY A 331 14.45 9.23 -0.91
CA GLY A 331 13.07 9.67 -0.67
C GLY A 331 12.63 9.43 0.77
N ALA A 332 12.97 8.27 1.36
CA ALA A 332 12.67 7.97 2.75
C ALA A 332 13.43 8.88 3.74
N ILE A 333 14.70 9.18 3.49
CA ILE A 333 15.49 10.13 4.30
C ILE A 333 14.86 11.53 4.26
N ILE A 334 14.50 12.00 3.06
CA ILE A 334 13.84 13.29 2.87
C ILE A 334 12.52 13.33 3.66
N GLY A 335 11.67 12.30 3.52
CA GLY A 335 10.40 12.20 4.23
C GLY A 335 10.54 12.17 5.76
N MET A 336 11.62 11.58 6.31
CA MET A 336 11.89 11.60 7.75
C MET A 336 12.34 12.97 8.28
N ALA A 337 12.84 13.84 7.40
CA ALA A 337 13.36 15.17 7.73
C ALA A 337 12.33 16.29 7.55
N GLN A 338 11.36 16.12 6.65
CA GLN A 338 10.31 17.10 6.30
C GLN A 338 9.55 17.62 7.53
N ASP A 339 9.29 18.92 7.55
CA ASP A 339 8.70 19.65 8.69
C ASP A 339 7.58 20.66 8.30
N PHE A 340 7.10 20.63 7.06
CA PHE A 340 5.97 21.45 6.60
C PHE A 340 4.62 20.96 7.16
N VAL A 341 3.58 21.80 7.12
CA VAL A 341 2.23 21.48 7.64
C VAL A 341 1.65 20.25 6.94
N GLY A 342 1.29 19.23 7.72
CA GLY A 342 0.80 17.94 7.21
C GLY A 342 1.89 16.88 6.94
N SER A 343 3.17 17.22 7.14
CA SER A 343 4.28 16.25 7.20
C SER A 343 4.49 15.74 8.63
N ASN A 344 5.68 15.75 9.23
CA ASN A 344 5.91 15.18 10.56
C ASN A 344 5.60 16.18 11.69
N ASN A 345 4.86 15.73 12.72
CA ASN A 345 4.76 16.48 13.99
C ASN A 345 6.12 16.57 14.69
N ILE A 346 6.90 15.49 14.66
CA ILE A 346 8.29 15.44 15.10
C ILE A 346 9.14 14.77 14.01
N ASN A 347 9.90 15.56 13.27
CA ASN A 347 10.89 15.06 12.33
C ASN A 347 12.14 14.55 13.06
N LEU A 348 12.51 13.29 12.80
CA LEU A 348 13.63 12.61 13.47
C LEU A 348 15.00 13.05 12.92
N LEU A 349 15.00 13.55 11.68
CA LEU A 349 16.16 14.12 10.99
C LEU A 349 15.91 15.62 10.74
N LYS A 350 16.97 16.42 10.64
CA LYS A 350 16.84 17.84 10.31
C LYS A 350 16.83 18.08 8.79
N PRO A 351 15.98 19.00 8.29
CA PRO A 351 15.93 19.38 6.89
C PRO A 351 16.90 20.53 6.60
N ASN A 352 18.21 20.26 6.47
CA ASN A 352 19.21 21.31 6.23
C ASN A 352 19.36 21.54 4.72
N GLY A 353 18.44 22.35 4.17
CA GLY A 353 18.30 22.64 2.75
C GLY A 353 16.84 22.61 2.31
N GLN A 354 16.57 22.51 1.01
CA GLN A 354 15.20 22.43 0.47
C GLN A 354 14.71 20.97 0.47
N PHE A 355 14.06 20.55 1.56
CA PHE A 355 13.48 19.18 1.72
C PHE A 355 12.05 19.05 1.19
N GLY A 356 11.58 20.07 0.48
CA GLY A 356 10.23 20.16 -0.05
C GLY A 356 9.29 20.84 0.94
N THR A 357 8.17 21.28 0.41
CA THR A 357 7.27 22.21 1.09
C THR A 357 5.83 21.73 0.94
N ARG A 358 4.90 22.43 1.59
CA ARG A 358 3.47 22.13 1.43
C ARG A 358 2.93 22.43 0.02
N ILE A 359 3.68 23.14 -0.82
CA ILE A 359 3.26 23.50 -2.19
C ILE A 359 2.98 22.22 -2.99
N MET A 360 3.88 21.25 -2.94
CA MET A 360 3.76 19.97 -3.66
C MET A 360 3.75 18.76 -2.72
N GLY A 361 3.47 18.97 -1.43
CA GLY A 361 3.50 17.91 -0.42
C GLY A 361 4.88 17.23 -0.30
N GLY A 362 5.95 18.01 -0.45
CA GLY A 362 7.33 17.53 -0.35
C GLY A 362 7.98 17.08 -1.66
N ASN A 363 7.21 16.98 -2.75
CA ASN A 363 7.74 16.55 -4.07
C ASN A 363 8.61 17.62 -4.75
N ASP A 364 8.58 18.86 -4.26
CA ASP A 364 9.42 19.99 -4.63
C ASP A 364 10.78 20.00 -3.89
N SER A 365 11.14 18.89 -3.23
CA SER A 365 12.46 18.72 -2.62
C SER A 365 13.59 18.80 -3.65
N ALA A 366 14.70 19.41 -3.24
CA ALA A 366 15.88 19.52 -4.10
C ALA A 366 16.61 18.17 -4.20
N SER A 367 17.49 18.06 -5.21
CA SER A 367 18.27 16.83 -5.42
C SER A 367 19.02 16.41 -4.14
N PRO A 368 19.03 15.11 -3.77
CA PRO A 368 19.75 14.56 -2.62
C PRO A 368 21.26 14.88 -2.56
N ARG A 369 21.84 15.34 -3.68
CA ARG A 369 23.24 15.76 -3.78
C ARG A 369 23.51 17.14 -3.17
N TYR A 370 22.49 17.99 -3.05
CA TYR A 370 22.63 19.38 -2.61
C TYR A 370 22.12 19.64 -1.19
N ILE A 371 21.25 18.77 -0.69
CA ILE A 371 20.64 18.89 0.63
C ILE A 371 21.37 18.05 1.67
N HIS A 372 21.40 18.56 2.91
CA HIS A 372 22.12 17.94 4.02
C HIS A 372 21.15 17.61 5.16
N THR A 373 21.52 16.63 5.97
CA THR A 373 20.72 16.21 7.12
C THR A 373 21.61 15.74 8.26
N GLU A 374 21.03 15.70 9.45
CA GLU A 374 21.62 15.17 10.68
C GLU A 374 20.50 14.72 11.62
N ILE A 375 20.84 13.99 12.69
CA ILE A 375 19.86 13.61 13.71
C ILE A 375 19.34 14.88 14.41
N ASN A 376 18.01 14.98 14.54
CA ASN A 376 17.41 16.00 15.39
C ASN A 376 17.72 15.68 16.87
N PRO A 377 18.22 16.62 17.70
CA PRO A 377 18.53 16.36 19.10
C PRO A 377 17.39 15.70 19.91
N ILE A 378 16.12 15.95 19.54
CA ILE A 378 14.97 15.30 20.18
C ILE A 378 14.94 13.78 19.97
N THR A 379 15.52 13.28 18.88
CA THR A 379 15.57 11.85 18.54
C THR A 379 16.34 11.04 19.57
N ASP A 380 17.44 11.57 20.10
CA ASP A 380 18.21 10.93 21.19
C ASP A 380 17.43 10.90 22.52
N LEU A 381 16.48 11.82 22.71
CA LEU A 381 15.59 11.82 23.87
C LEU A 381 14.46 10.80 23.69
N ILE A 382 13.95 10.68 22.45
CA ILE A 382 12.87 9.75 22.10
C ILE A 382 13.36 8.30 22.15
N TYR A 383 14.55 8.04 21.58
CA TYR A 383 15.17 6.71 21.50
C TYR A 383 16.38 6.66 22.42
N ARG A 384 16.16 6.14 23.64
CA ARG A 384 17.17 6.08 24.69
C ARG A 384 18.27 5.07 24.32
N LYS A 385 19.52 5.52 24.39
CA LYS A 385 20.70 4.68 24.05
C LYS A 385 20.84 3.50 25.02
N GLU A 386 20.32 3.66 26.23
CA GLU A 386 20.28 2.63 27.26
C GLU A 386 19.47 1.40 26.83
N ASP A 387 18.48 1.57 25.94
CA ASP A 387 17.63 0.47 25.47
C ASP A 387 18.28 -0.35 24.35
N PHE A 388 19.28 0.20 23.64
CA PHE A 388 19.83 -0.41 22.42
C PHE A 388 20.41 -1.81 22.64
N PRO A 389 21.18 -2.09 23.70
CA PRO A 389 21.70 -3.44 23.97
C PRO A 389 20.61 -4.49 24.26
N LEU A 390 19.39 -4.06 24.57
CA LEU A 390 18.25 -4.93 24.87
C LEU A 390 17.45 -5.29 23.60
N LEU A 391 17.69 -4.59 22.49
CA LEU A 391 16.97 -4.79 21.24
C LEU A 391 17.48 -6.05 20.53
N LYS A 392 16.56 -6.75 19.86
CA LYS A 392 16.89 -7.87 19.00
C LYS A 392 17.26 -7.37 17.61
N TYR A 393 18.55 -7.40 17.30
CA TYR A 393 19.10 -7.06 15.99
C TYR A 393 18.92 -8.18 14.98
N LEU A 394 18.61 -7.80 13.74
CA LEU A 394 18.49 -8.73 12.62
C LEU A 394 19.87 -8.98 11.99
N ASP A 395 20.01 -10.14 11.34
CA ASP A 395 21.18 -10.52 10.54
C ASP A 395 20.75 -10.54 9.07
N ASP A 396 21.41 -9.74 8.23
CA ASP A 396 21.25 -9.75 6.78
C ASP A 396 22.63 -9.95 6.14
N ASP A 397 22.78 -11.02 5.37
CA ASP A 397 24.04 -11.45 4.76
C ASP A 397 25.23 -11.61 5.74
N GLY A 398 24.97 -11.98 7.00
CA GLY A 398 25.99 -12.11 8.04
C GLY A 398 26.42 -10.78 8.66
N LEU A 399 25.72 -9.68 8.33
CA LEU A 399 25.91 -8.37 8.94
C LEU A 399 24.78 -8.12 9.95
N PRO A 400 25.10 -7.68 11.17
CA PRO A 400 24.08 -7.18 12.08
C PRO A 400 23.55 -5.85 11.53
N VAL A 401 22.26 -5.82 11.22
CA VAL A 401 21.56 -4.66 10.66
C VAL A 401 20.66 -4.02 11.72
N GLU A 402 19.56 -3.38 11.33
CA GLU A 402 18.61 -2.74 12.24
C GLU A 402 17.90 -3.75 13.19
N PRO A 403 17.38 -3.30 14.34
CA PRO A 403 16.57 -4.15 15.20
C PRO A 403 15.20 -4.45 14.58
N GLU A 404 14.47 -5.43 15.11
CA GLU A 404 13.08 -5.69 14.71
C GLU A 404 12.20 -4.44 14.88
N TYR A 405 12.43 -3.69 15.96
CA TYR A 405 11.86 -2.39 16.25
C TYR A 405 12.73 -1.66 17.28
N TYR A 406 12.64 -0.33 17.30
CA TYR A 406 13.11 0.46 18.43
C TYR A 406 12.00 0.59 19.50
N VAL A 407 12.38 1.01 20.70
CA VAL A 407 11.44 1.30 21.79
C VAL A 407 11.52 2.79 22.12
N PRO A 408 10.68 3.64 21.51
CA PRO A 408 10.64 5.05 21.85
C PRO A 408 9.92 5.29 23.20
N ILE A 409 10.30 6.35 23.92
CA ILE A 409 9.64 6.71 25.20
C ILE A 409 8.19 7.21 25.02
N ILE A 410 7.80 7.54 23.78
CA ILE A 410 6.43 7.88 23.38
C ILE A 410 6.06 7.12 22.09
N PRO A 411 4.79 6.73 21.89
CA PRO A 411 4.35 5.98 20.72
C PRO A 411 4.43 6.84 19.45
N MET A 412 5.55 6.76 18.75
CA MET A 412 5.84 7.58 17.57
C MET A 412 4.86 7.33 16.41
N VAL A 413 4.24 6.15 16.36
CA VAL A 413 3.16 5.83 15.42
C VAL A 413 1.97 6.79 15.54
N LEU A 414 1.66 7.28 16.75
CA LEU A 414 0.60 8.27 16.96
C LEU A 414 1.10 9.70 16.75
N VAL A 415 2.39 9.95 17.01
CA VAL A 415 2.98 11.28 16.84
C VAL A 415 2.98 11.68 15.36
N ASN A 416 3.59 10.86 14.51
CA ASN A 416 3.77 11.15 13.08
C ASN A 416 2.74 10.46 12.18
N GLY A 417 1.87 9.61 12.76
CA GLY A 417 0.92 8.83 11.97
C GLY A 417 1.63 7.74 11.16
N MET A 418 0.86 7.06 10.32
CA MET A 418 1.39 6.04 9.42
C MET A 418 0.45 5.84 8.24
N VAL A 419 1.00 5.85 7.03
CA VAL A 419 0.28 5.45 5.81
C VAL A 419 1.04 4.32 5.15
N GLY A 420 0.36 3.21 4.87
CA GLY A 420 0.95 2.03 4.26
C GLY A 420 -0.07 1.21 3.50
N ILE A 421 0.33 0.66 2.36
CA ILE A 421 -0.49 -0.22 1.53
C ILE A 421 0.38 -1.46 1.24
N GLY A 422 -0.06 -2.62 1.71
CA GLY A 422 0.56 -3.91 1.45
C GLY A 422 -0.41 -4.83 0.70
N THR A 423 -0.07 -6.11 0.64
CA THR A 423 -0.92 -7.09 -0.03
C THR A 423 -2.10 -7.48 0.87
N GLY A 424 -3.30 -7.03 0.51
CA GLY A 424 -4.53 -7.34 1.28
C GLY A 424 -4.73 -6.49 2.53
N TRP A 425 -3.73 -5.72 2.95
CA TRP A 425 -3.80 -4.82 4.11
C TRP A 425 -3.39 -3.39 3.77
N SER A 426 -3.90 -2.46 4.57
CA SER A 426 -3.50 -1.05 4.54
C SER A 426 -3.57 -0.49 5.94
N THR A 427 -2.96 0.67 6.15
CA THR A 427 -3.05 1.44 7.39
C THR A 427 -3.06 2.93 7.07
N ASN A 428 -3.88 3.69 7.80
CA ASN A 428 -3.93 5.14 7.75
C ASN A 428 -4.18 5.70 9.16
N ILE A 429 -3.10 5.86 9.92
CA ILE A 429 -3.11 6.42 11.27
C ILE A 429 -2.86 7.93 11.17
N PRO A 430 -3.77 8.79 11.64
CA PRO A 430 -3.52 10.23 11.66
C PRO A 430 -2.55 10.60 12.78
N GLN A 431 -2.14 11.86 12.76
CA GLN A 431 -1.19 12.40 13.70
C GLN A 431 -1.88 12.95 14.94
N TYR A 432 -1.19 12.90 16.08
CA TYR A 432 -1.69 13.37 17.37
C TYR A 432 -0.65 14.23 18.09
N ASN A 433 -1.14 15.07 18.98
CA ASN A 433 -0.30 16.00 19.72
C ASN A 433 0.60 15.23 20.71
N PRO A 434 1.94 15.34 20.62
CA PRO A 434 2.87 14.69 21.53
C PRO A 434 2.60 15.00 23.01
N VAL A 435 2.16 16.22 23.31
CA VAL A 435 1.86 16.64 24.69
C VAL A 435 0.62 15.92 25.24
N GLU A 436 -0.39 15.68 24.41
CA GLU A 436 -1.58 14.91 24.81
C GLU A 436 -1.25 13.43 25.00
N ILE A 437 -0.41 12.87 24.13
CA ILE A 437 0.10 11.51 24.25
C ILE A 437 0.84 11.34 25.59
N ILE A 438 1.77 12.25 25.93
CA ILE A 438 2.51 12.21 27.19
C ILE A 438 1.56 12.32 28.39
N LYS A 439 0.56 13.20 28.34
CA LYS A 439 -0.46 13.32 29.38
C LYS A 439 -1.23 12.01 29.56
N ASN A 440 -1.56 11.32 28.48
CA ASN A 440 -2.25 10.02 28.51
C ASN A 440 -1.38 8.89 29.05
N ILE A 441 -0.10 8.85 28.73
CA ILE A 441 0.85 7.86 29.31
C ILE A 441 0.92 8.05 30.83
N LYS A 442 1.12 9.29 31.29
CA LYS A 442 1.13 9.61 32.72
C LYS A 442 -0.20 9.25 33.39
N ARG A 443 -1.32 9.60 32.76
CA ARG A 443 -2.68 9.28 33.24
C ARG A 443 -2.88 7.77 33.37
N LYS A 444 -2.47 6.98 32.38
CA LYS A 444 -2.58 5.52 32.45
C LYS A 444 -1.81 4.95 33.62
N SER A 445 -0.61 5.48 33.89
CA SER A 445 0.21 5.06 35.02
C SER A 445 -0.41 5.42 36.39
N THR A 446 -1.20 6.49 36.48
CA THR A 446 -1.78 6.95 37.75
C THR A 446 -3.22 6.50 37.98
N SER A 447 -4.07 6.55 36.95
CA SER A 447 -5.52 6.29 37.05
C SER A 447 -5.99 5.08 36.26
N GLY A 448 -5.09 4.37 35.56
CA GLY A 448 -5.42 3.17 34.78
C GLY A 448 -6.23 3.43 33.51
N THR A 449 -6.54 4.69 33.17
CA THR A 449 -7.44 5.08 32.06
C THR A 449 -6.77 6.05 31.07
N TYR A 450 -7.27 6.07 29.84
CA TYR A 450 -6.89 7.04 28.80
C TYR A 450 -8.01 8.06 28.58
N LYS A 451 -7.65 9.26 28.14
CA LYS A 451 -8.59 10.25 27.60
C LYS A 451 -8.56 10.17 26.08
N GLU A 452 -9.73 10.32 25.45
CA GLU A 452 -9.82 10.45 23.99
C GLU A 452 -8.99 11.65 23.51
N MET A 453 -8.22 11.44 22.44
CA MET A 453 -7.41 12.46 21.77
C MET A 453 -8.02 12.77 20.41
N LYS A 454 -7.85 14.01 19.95
CA LYS A 454 -8.23 14.42 18.60
C LYS A 454 -6.99 14.48 17.70
N PRO A 455 -7.12 14.18 16.40
CA PRO A 455 -6.01 14.38 15.47
C PRO A 455 -5.46 15.81 15.54
N PHE A 456 -4.16 15.94 15.31
CA PHE A 456 -3.41 17.17 15.42
C PHE A 456 -2.22 17.16 14.45
N TYR A 457 -2.06 18.26 13.71
CA TYR A 457 -0.98 18.48 12.77
C TYR A 457 -0.26 19.78 13.12
N LYS A 458 1.06 19.70 13.33
CA LYS A 458 1.91 20.83 13.72
C LYS A 458 1.83 21.94 12.67
N GLY A 459 1.52 23.15 13.13
CA GLY A 459 1.44 24.35 12.29
C GLY A 459 0.14 24.52 11.51
N PHE A 460 -0.77 23.55 11.54
CA PHE A 460 -2.09 23.69 10.92
C PHE A 460 -2.94 24.70 11.70
N LYS A 461 -3.46 25.71 10.99
CA LYS A 461 -4.26 26.80 11.57
C LYS A 461 -5.77 26.56 11.48
N GLY A 462 -6.18 25.55 10.71
CA GLY A 462 -7.59 25.21 10.52
C GLY A 462 -8.19 24.42 11.67
N ASN A 463 -9.43 23.97 11.47
CA ASN A 463 -10.21 23.26 12.48
C ASN A 463 -10.29 21.77 12.19
N ILE A 464 -10.17 20.94 13.25
CA ILE A 464 -10.36 19.49 13.17
C ILE A 464 -11.62 19.13 13.95
N ILE A 465 -12.66 18.71 13.22
CA ILE A 465 -14.01 18.48 13.73
C ILE A 465 -14.27 16.97 13.79
N LYS A 466 -14.74 16.47 14.92
CA LYS A 466 -15.19 15.07 15.05
C LYS A 466 -16.58 14.97 14.44
N VAL A 467 -16.75 14.17 13.38
CA VAL A 467 -18.03 13.96 12.70
C VAL A 467 -18.71 12.71 13.26
N THR A 468 -17.95 11.62 13.41
CA THR A 468 -18.40 10.39 14.08
C THR A 468 -17.26 9.86 14.97
N ASP A 469 -17.48 8.76 15.69
CA ASP A 469 -16.42 8.12 16.49
C ASP A 469 -15.22 7.65 15.68
N LYS A 470 -15.40 7.45 14.36
CA LYS A 470 -14.34 6.96 13.47
C LYS A 470 -13.99 7.93 12.34
N ASN A 471 -14.60 9.11 12.29
CA ASN A 471 -14.35 10.07 11.22
C ASN A 471 -14.18 11.48 11.77
N TYR A 472 -13.12 12.12 11.30
CA TYR A 472 -12.81 13.51 11.53
C TYR A 472 -12.80 14.27 10.20
N LEU A 473 -13.00 15.57 10.29
CA LEU A 473 -12.93 16.50 9.17
C LEU A 473 -11.89 17.56 9.49
N THR A 474 -10.99 17.83 8.55
CA THR A 474 -10.11 19.00 8.59
C THR A 474 -10.73 20.08 7.73
N LYS A 475 -10.83 21.29 8.26
CA LYS A 475 -11.42 22.45 7.60
C LYS A 475 -10.38 23.56 7.53
N GLY A 476 -10.18 24.09 6.32
CA GLY A 476 -9.33 25.26 6.09
C GLY A 476 -9.88 26.52 6.76
N VAL A 477 -9.13 27.62 6.64
CA VAL A 477 -9.54 28.94 7.13
C VAL A 477 -9.77 29.83 5.92
N TYR A 478 -10.93 30.47 5.89
CA TYR A 478 -11.30 31.37 4.82
C TYR A 478 -12.27 32.46 5.32
N GLU A 479 -12.31 33.57 4.61
CA GLU A 479 -13.23 34.68 4.81
C GLU A 479 -13.97 34.95 3.50
N LEU A 480 -15.30 35.07 3.54
CA LEU A 480 -16.15 35.36 2.38
C LEU A 480 -16.80 36.72 2.57
N ASN A 481 -16.56 37.63 1.62
CA ASN A 481 -17.16 38.96 1.56
C ASN A 481 -17.80 39.14 0.17
N ASP A 482 -19.13 39.02 0.11
CA ASP A 482 -19.89 38.95 -1.15
C ASP A 482 -19.33 37.88 -2.09
N THR A 483 -18.76 38.30 -3.23
CA THR A 483 -18.12 37.41 -4.22
C THR A 483 -16.65 37.12 -3.96
N ASN A 484 -16.03 37.82 -3.00
CA ASN A 484 -14.61 37.70 -2.72
C ASN A 484 -14.36 36.70 -1.60
N LEU A 485 -13.70 35.59 -1.94
CA LEU A 485 -13.26 34.57 -1.00
C LEU A 485 -11.75 34.67 -0.78
N VAL A 486 -11.32 34.83 0.47
CA VAL A 486 -9.90 34.83 0.86
C VAL A 486 -9.61 33.59 1.69
N ILE A 487 -8.76 32.70 1.18
CA ILE A 487 -8.34 31.47 1.86
C ILE A 487 -6.96 31.71 2.49
N THR A 488 -6.84 31.46 3.79
CA THR A 488 -5.61 31.61 4.58
C THR A 488 -5.05 30.29 5.12
N GLU A 489 -5.81 29.20 4.99
CA GLU A 489 -5.34 27.85 5.30
C GLU A 489 -6.12 26.81 4.48
N LEU A 490 -5.42 25.84 3.90
CA LEU A 490 -6.02 24.69 3.20
C LEU A 490 -6.16 23.48 4.15
N PRO A 491 -7.17 22.62 3.96
CA PRO A 491 -7.33 21.41 4.78
C PRO A 491 -6.16 20.43 4.59
N ILE A 492 -5.96 19.53 5.56
CA ILE A 492 -4.86 18.57 5.52
C ILE A 492 -5.00 17.62 4.33
N GLY A 493 -3.92 17.44 3.58
CA GLY A 493 -3.86 16.63 2.36
C GLY A 493 -4.18 17.38 1.07
N GLU A 494 -4.53 18.67 1.16
CA GLU A 494 -4.66 19.56 0.00
C GLU A 494 -3.42 20.45 -0.13
N TRP A 495 -2.63 20.20 -1.17
CA TRP A 495 -1.37 20.91 -1.44
C TRP A 495 -1.61 22.12 -2.33
N THR A 496 -0.82 23.18 -2.18
CA THR A 496 -1.04 24.46 -2.87
C THR A 496 -1.09 24.29 -4.38
N ASP A 497 -0.10 23.63 -5.01
CA ASP A 497 -0.05 23.42 -6.46
C ASP A 497 -1.25 22.61 -6.98
N LYS A 498 -1.67 21.59 -6.24
CA LYS A 498 -2.86 20.79 -6.56
C LYS A 498 -4.14 21.64 -6.49
N TYR A 499 -4.23 22.53 -5.51
CA TYR A 499 -5.36 23.43 -5.35
C TYR A 499 -5.39 24.50 -6.45
N ILE A 500 -4.25 25.09 -6.79
CA ILE A 500 -4.14 26.07 -7.88
C ILE A 500 -4.57 25.46 -9.21
N ARG A 501 -4.11 24.25 -9.56
CA ARG A 501 -4.58 23.55 -10.78
C ARG A 501 -6.09 23.34 -10.78
N PHE A 502 -6.66 23.04 -9.61
CA PHE A 502 -8.11 22.95 -9.48
C PHE A 502 -8.79 24.30 -9.76
N LEU A 503 -8.24 25.43 -9.31
CA LEU A 503 -8.79 26.75 -9.64
C LEU A 503 -8.66 27.07 -11.13
N GLU A 504 -7.49 26.82 -11.73
CA GLU A 504 -7.23 26.99 -13.17
C GLU A 504 -8.21 26.18 -14.02
N ASP A 505 -8.40 24.90 -13.69
CA ASP A 505 -9.36 24.02 -14.37
C ASP A 505 -10.79 24.55 -14.30
N ASN A 506 -11.18 25.22 -13.21
CA ASN A 506 -12.52 25.82 -13.07
C ASN A 506 -12.65 27.10 -13.90
N VAL A 507 -11.65 27.98 -13.88
CA VAL A 507 -11.65 29.23 -14.66
C VAL A 507 -11.66 28.95 -16.16
N LEU A 508 -10.92 27.93 -16.62
CA LEU A 508 -10.82 27.58 -18.04
C LEU A 508 -12.00 26.72 -18.54
N SER A 509 -12.79 26.14 -17.63
CA SER A 509 -13.85 25.21 -18.00
C SER A 509 -15.13 25.93 -18.40
N GLU A 510 -15.55 25.77 -19.66
CA GLU A 510 -16.89 26.18 -20.16
C GLU A 510 -18.08 25.53 -19.43
N LYS A 511 -17.83 24.59 -18.51
CA LYS A 511 -18.85 23.86 -17.74
C LYS A 511 -18.93 24.24 -16.26
N SER A 512 -17.99 25.07 -15.76
CA SER A 512 -17.93 25.40 -14.33
C SER A 512 -18.02 26.91 -14.13
N ASP A 513 -19.22 27.38 -13.84
CA ASP A 513 -19.47 28.81 -13.63
C ASP A 513 -19.17 29.25 -12.20
N MET A 514 -18.37 28.50 -11.43
CA MET A 514 -18.17 28.74 -9.99
C MET A 514 -17.17 29.87 -9.70
N ILE A 515 -16.08 29.92 -10.45
CA ILE A 515 -14.93 30.80 -10.20
C ILE A 515 -14.73 31.67 -11.43
N VAL A 516 -14.75 32.99 -11.22
CA VAL A 516 -14.50 33.98 -12.27
C VAL A 516 -13.01 34.20 -12.45
N ASP A 517 -12.28 34.39 -11.34
CA ASP A 517 -10.84 34.64 -11.35
C ASP A 517 -10.21 34.29 -9.99
N PHE A 518 -8.89 34.18 -9.93
CA PHE A 518 -8.17 34.03 -8.67
C PHE A 518 -6.74 34.59 -8.71
N ASP A 519 -6.28 35.09 -7.56
CA ASP A 519 -4.89 35.46 -7.32
C ASP A 519 -4.28 34.54 -6.25
N ASN A 520 -3.01 34.16 -6.43
CA ASN A 520 -2.26 33.40 -5.44
C ASN A 520 -1.06 34.20 -4.90
N TYR A 521 -1.11 34.54 -3.62
CA TYR A 521 -0.04 35.20 -2.86
C TYR A 521 0.59 34.27 -1.81
N SER A 522 0.39 32.95 -1.94
CA SER A 522 0.91 31.96 -1.00
C SER A 522 2.44 31.88 -1.06
N THR A 523 3.04 31.55 0.08
CA THR A 523 4.47 31.25 0.22
C THR A 523 4.68 29.74 0.36
N GLU A 524 5.91 29.31 0.60
CA GLU A 524 6.23 27.91 0.88
C GLU A 524 5.66 27.39 2.21
N LYS A 525 5.18 28.28 3.09
CA LYS A 525 4.62 27.94 4.41
C LYS A 525 3.17 28.39 4.58
N ASP A 526 2.88 29.61 4.19
CA ASP A 526 1.59 30.26 4.45
C ASP A 526 0.73 30.32 3.19
N ILE A 527 -0.56 30.07 3.35
CA ILE A 527 -1.55 30.15 2.28
C ILE A 527 -2.16 31.55 2.25
N ASN A 528 -2.28 32.12 1.05
CA ASN A 528 -3.05 33.33 0.78
C ASN A 528 -3.55 33.28 -0.65
N ILE A 529 -4.80 32.85 -0.83
CA ILE A 529 -5.42 32.73 -2.16
C ILE A 529 -6.70 33.57 -2.13
N LYS A 530 -6.82 34.46 -3.10
CA LYS A 530 -8.03 35.28 -3.29
C LYS A 530 -8.76 34.75 -4.50
N ILE A 531 -10.05 34.50 -4.36
CA ILE A 531 -10.90 33.94 -5.39
C ILE A 531 -12.08 34.88 -5.58
N THR A 532 -12.34 35.26 -6.83
CA THR A 532 -13.57 35.94 -7.24
C THR A 532 -14.55 34.88 -7.70
N LEU A 533 -15.59 34.66 -6.94
CA LEU A 533 -16.67 33.72 -7.24
C LEU A 533 -17.73 34.38 -8.12
N SER A 534 -18.49 33.59 -8.86
CA SER A 534 -19.63 34.12 -9.61
C SER A 534 -20.82 34.37 -8.69
N ASP A 535 -21.65 35.34 -9.08
CA ASP A 535 -22.92 35.62 -8.38
C ASP A 535 -23.84 34.39 -8.41
N ASP A 536 -23.98 33.77 -9.59
CA ASP A 536 -24.84 32.59 -9.78
C ASP A 536 -24.48 31.46 -8.81
N PHE A 537 -23.18 31.25 -8.55
CA PHE A 537 -22.72 30.24 -7.62
C PHE A 537 -23.04 30.58 -6.16
N ILE A 538 -22.76 31.80 -5.70
CA ILE A 538 -22.94 32.18 -4.29
C ILE A 538 -24.40 32.20 -3.88
N TYR A 539 -25.28 32.58 -4.80
CA TYR A 539 -26.71 32.66 -4.54
C TYR A 539 -27.47 31.35 -4.82
N GLU A 540 -26.77 30.23 -5.08
CA GLU A 540 -27.39 28.90 -5.16
C GLU A 540 -28.06 28.50 -3.83
N ASP A 541 -29.31 28.01 -3.92
CA ASP A 541 -30.06 27.52 -2.77
C ASP A 541 -29.31 26.38 -2.03
N LYS A 542 -29.24 26.52 -0.69
CA LYS A 542 -28.65 25.55 0.27
C LYS A 542 -27.13 25.40 0.21
N LEU A 543 -26.40 26.28 -0.49
CA LEU A 543 -24.94 26.22 -0.55
C LEU A 543 -24.27 26.29 0.83
N PHE A 544 -24.83 27.13 1.72
CA PHE A 544 -24.35 27.36 3.08
C PHE A 544 -25.04 26.48 4.14
N THR A 545 -25.93 25.56 3.74
CA THR A 545 -26.56 24.64 4.68
C THR A 545 -25.53 23.62 5.17
N VAL A 546 -25.33 23.57 6.49
CA VAL A 546 -24.40 22.63 7.11
C VAL A 546 -25.00 21.22 7.11
N LYS A 547 -24.26 20.26 6.56
CA LYS A 547 -24.55 18.82 6.62
C LYS A 547 -23.27 18.06 6.93
N ASP A 548 -23.31 17.15 7.90
CA ASP A 548 -22.15 16.32 8.29
C ASP A 548 -20.90 17.13 8.70
N GLY A 549 -21.11 18.33 9.26
CA GLY A 549 -20.04 19.20 9.78
C GLY A 549 -19.39 20.15 8.76
N TYR A 550 -19.88 20.20 7.52
CA TYR A 550 -19.42 21.13 6.48
C TYR A 550 -20.57 21.62 5.59
N THR A 551 -20.33 22.64 4.78
CA THR A 551 -21.31 23.20 3.83
C THR A 551 -21.06 22.68 2.41
N GLN A 552 -22.07 22.70 1.52
CA GLN A 552 -21.83 22.36 0.11
C GLN A 552 -20.85 23.34 -0.54
N PHE A 553 -20.85 24.60 -0.11
CA PHE A 553 -19.83 25.61 -0.43
C PHE A 553 -18.40 25.06 -0.20
N GLU A 554 -18.12 24.66 1.04
CA GLU A 554 -16.79 24.16 1.44
C GLU A 554 -16.38 22.91 0.67
N LYS A 555 -17.34 22.01 0.41
CA LYS A 555 -17.06 20.78 -0.34
C LYS A 555 -16.76 21.06 -1.81
N LYS A 556 -17.56 21.88 -2.47
CA LYS A 556 -17.36 22.24 -3.89
C LYS A 556 -16.02 22.94 -4.10
N LEU A 557 -15.62 23.81 -3.16
CA LEU A 557 -14.33 24.52 -3.18
C LEU A 557 -13.17 23.76 -2.52
N LYS A 558 -13.34 22.48 -2.16
CA LYS A 558 -12.31 21.63 -1.54
C LYS A 558 -11.66 22.24 -0.27
N LEU A 559 -12.43 22.99 0.52
CA LEU A 559 -11.99 23.61 1.77
C LEU A 559 -12.08 22.65 2.98
N VAL A 560 -12.49 21.41 2.74
CA VAL A 560 -12.59 20.35 3.75
C VAL A 560 -12.00 19.04 3.24
N SER A 561 -11.37 18.28 4.14
CA SER A 561 -10.79 16.96 3.86
C SER A 561 -11.10 15.99 5.01
N SER A 562 -11.40 14.73 4.70
CA SER A 562 -11.79 13.72 5.69
C SER A 562 -10.61 12.91 6.19
N ILE A 563 -10.67 12.54 7.46
CA ILE A 563 -9.75 11.61 8.13
C ILE A 563 -10.60 10.44 8.64
N SER A 564 -10.31 9.24 8.17
CA SER A 564 -10.99 8.02 8.63
C SER A 564 -10.09 7.21 9.55
N LEU A 565 -10.64 6.73 10.66
CA LEU A 565 -10.00 5.85 11.64
C LEU A 565 -10.39 4.37 11.44
N ASN A 566 -10.94 4.02 10.28
CA ASN A 566 -11.43 2.67 10.00
C ASN A 566 -10.34 1.67 9.59
N ASN A 567 -9.10 2.13 9.34
CA ASN A 567 -8.06 1.34 8.68
C ASN A 567 -6.67 1.61 9.26
#